data_AF-A0A847W8W6-F1
#
_entry.id   AF-A0A847W8W6-F1
#
_cell.length_a   1.000
_cell.length_b   1.000
_cell.length_c   1.000
_cell.angle_alpha   90.00
_cell.angle_beta   90.00
_cell.angle_gamma   90.00
#
_symmetry.space_group_name_H-M   'P 1'
#
loop_
_entity.id
_entity.type
_entity.pdbx_description
1 polymer ?
#
loop_
_entity_poly.entity_id
_entity_poly.type
_entity_poly.pdbx_seq_one_letter_code
_entity_poly.pdbx_strand_id
1 'polypeptide(L)'
;MKYSLLYRKVLEDIDAGLRAAVVTKLGDGGTLVKTLYREADIDNCENSSLVRAAYETGALKYISDKQGNLTLAEPYFPQSRLIVFGGGHIAKPLVEFSARCGFAVTVVDDRPSFANKQRFPLAERVICEGFDRCFKFININRSSFVVIITRGHRHDLDCLRNVLGLETAYTGMIGSKKRVRAAREQLLEEGYSKERLDAVRAPIGLDIGAQTPEEIAVSILSELIYYKRKLTKTEWPELDTAVLTALTEEGEDPRALVTIIETKGSVPRDAGAKMIVWPYGRTLGSIGGGCSESDVIQAAYDVIRDGGYKIVEVDMTGRTAEDEGMVCGGRMKVLIEKYE
;
A
#
# COMPACT_ATOMS: atom_id res chain seq x y z
N MET A 1 -18.22 1.13 18.87
CA MET A 1 -17.18 0.19 18.44
C MET A 1 -15.84 0.84 18.80
N LYS A 2 -14.94 0.15 19.52
CA LYS A 2 -13.59 0.68 19.75
C LYS A 2 -12.90 0.88 18.41
N TYR A 3 -12.16 1.97 18.23
CA TYR A 3 -11.50 2.24 16.94
C TYR A 3 -10.39 1.22 16.63
N SER A 4 -9.80 0.58 17.64
CA SER A 4 -8.85 -0.53 17.44
C SER A 4 -9.44 -1.67 16.60
N LEU A 5 -10.70 -2.05 16.86
CA LEU A 5 -11.41 -3.06 16.08
C LEU A 5 -11.71 -2.58 14.66
N LEU A 6 -11.99 -1.28 14.48
CA LEU A 6 -12.20 -0.69 13.16
C LEU A 6 -10.92 -0.78 12.32
N TYR A 7 -9.77 -0.37 12.86
CA TYR A 7 -8.50 -0.45 12.14
C TYR A 7 -8.02 -1.88 11.93
N ARG A 8 -8.36 -2.82 12.83
CA ARG A 8 -8.14 -4.25 12.60
C ARG A 8 -8.88 -4.75 11.36
N LYS A 9 -10.15 -4.38 11.21
CA LYS A 9 -10.93 -4.71 10.00
C LYS A 9 -10.37 -4.06 8.74
N VAL A 10 -9.87 -2.82 8.83
CA VAL A 10 -9.17 -2.16 7.72
C VAL A 10 -7.96 -2.99 7.30
N LEU A 11 -7.12 -3.43 8.24
CA LEU A 11 -5.96 -4.28 7.94
C LEU A 11 -6.36 -5.63 7.32
N GLU A 12 -7.40 -6.28 7.85
CA GLU A 12 -7.93 -7.52 7.29
C GLU A 12 -8.44 -7.34 5.85
N ASP A 13 -9.17 -6.26 5.57
CA ASP A 13 -9.71 -5.96 4.23
C ASP A 13 -8.58 -5.70 3.22
N ILE A 14 -7.61 -4.85 3.57
CA ILE A 14 -6.47 -4.58 2.67
C ILE A 14 -5.59 -5.83 2.49
N ASP A 15 -5.48 -6.69 3.52
CA ASP A 15 -4.76 -7.95 3.41
C ASP A 15 -5.45 -8.93 2.46
N ALA A 16 -6.78 -8.98 2.49
CA ALA A 16 -7.61 -9.75 1.56
C ALA A 16 -7.61 -9.19 0.12
N GLY A 17 -6.91 -8.08 -0.14
CA GLY A 17 -6.88 -7.42 -1.44
C GLY A 17 -8.12 -6.56 -1.71
N LEU A 18 -8.91 -6.25 -0.67
CA LEU A 18 -10.08 -5.38 -0.76
C LEU A 18 -9.67 -3.93 -0.46
N ARG A 19 -10.40 -3.00 -1.05
CA ARG A 19 -10.29 -1.59 -0.73
C ARG A 19 -11.30 -1.23 0.36
N ALA A 20 -10.91 -0.33 1.25
CA ALA A 20 -11.71 0.15 2.35
C ALA A 20 -11.68 1.69 2.39
N ALA A 21 -12.67 2.29 3.05
CA ALA A 21 -12.64 3.70 3.41
C ALA A 21 -13.12 3.89 4.85
N VAL A 22 -12.42 4.74 5.58
CA VAL A 22 -12.85 5.18 6.91
C VAL A 22 -13.44 6.57 6.76
N VAL A 23 -14.73 6.69 7.07
CA VAL A 23 -15.42 7.98 7.13
C VAL A 23 -15.37 8.48 8.56
N THR A 24 -14.77 9.66 8.77
CA THR A 24 -14.70 10.33 10.07
C THR A 24 -15.61 11.55 10.03
N LYS A 25 -16.64 11.56 10.88
CA LYS A 25 -17.49 12.74 11.09
C LYS A 25 -17.05 13.46 12.35
N LEU A 26 -16.78 14.75 12.20
CA LEU A 26 -16.41 15.68 13.26
C LEU A 26 -17.64 16.53 13.58
N GLY A 27 -18.14 16.44 14.81
CA GLY A 27 -19.33 17.15 15.27
C GLY A 27 -19.02 18.14 16.39
N ASP A 28 -20.04 18.91 16.75
CA ASP A 28 -19.97 19.88 17.85
C ASP A 28 -19.51 19.24 19.17
N GLY A 29 -18.89 20.07 20.03
CA GLY A 29 -18.43 19.66 21.36
C GLY A 29 -17.26 18.68 21.37
N GLY A 30 -16.50 18.57 20.26
CA GLY A 30 -15.36 17.66 20.16
C GLY A 30 -15.77 16.20 19.89
N THR A 31 -17.01 15.96 19.46
CA THR A 31 -17.48 14.61 19.15
C THR A 31 -16.93 14.13 17.80
N LEU A 32 -16.55 12.85 17.75
CA LEU A 32 -15.99 12.24 16.55
C LEU A 32 -16.53 10.82 16.39
N VAL A 33 -16.90 10.45 15.17
CA VAL A 33 -17.40 9.11 14.84
C VAL A 33 -16.72 8.60 13.58
N LYS A 34 -16.11 7.41 13.68
CA LYS A 34 -15.52 6.69 12.54
C LYS A 34 -16.40 5.52 12.13
N THR A 35 -16.61 5.39 10.82
CA THR A 35 -17.33 4.27 10.21
C THR A 35 -16.52 3.70 9.05
N LEU A 36 -16.38 2.39 9.01
CA LEU A 36 -15.74 1.66 7.92
C LEU A 36 -16.75 1.35 6.82
N TYR A 37 -16.42 1.68 5.57
CA TYR A 37 -17.18 1.32 4.38
C TYR A 37 -16.28 0.55 3.41
N ARG A 38 -16.76 -0.60 2.96
CA ARG A 38 -16.15 -1.36 1.87
C ARG A 38 -16.68 -0.89 0.53
N GLU A 39 -15.95 -1.21 -0.54
CA GLU A 39 -16.32 -0.80 -1.90
C GLU A 39 -17.74 -1.23 -2.29
N ALA A 40 -18.18 -2.42 -1.87
CA ALA A 40 -19.52 -2.93 -2.12
C ALA A 40 -20.65 -2.17 -1.39
N ASP A 41 -20.31 -1.44 -0.32
CA ASP A 41 -21.28 -0.76 0.55
C ASP A 41 -21.36 0.75 0.28
N ILE A 42 -20.56 1.28 -0.67
CA ILE A 42 -20.45 2.73 -0.94
C ILE A 42 -21.81 3.33 -1.29
N ASP A 43 -22.63 2.63 -2.07
CA ASP A 43 -23.93 3.17 -2.51
C ASP A 43 -24.95 3.29 -1.37
N ASN A 44 -24.73 2.56 -0.27
CA ASN A 44 -25.55 2.62 0.94
C ASN A 44 -24.96 3.55 2.01
N CYS A 45 -23.82 4.19 1.72
CA CYS A 45 -23.13 5.10 2.64
C CYS A 45 -23.77 6.50 2.63
N GLU A 46 -23.89 7.11 3.81
CA GLU A 46 -24.15 8.54 3.91
C GLU A 46 -22.95 9.33 3.36
N ASN A 47 -23.18 10.35 2.52
CA ASN A 47 -22.13 11.01 1.74
C ASN A 47 -21.41 10.06 0.76
N SER A 48 -22.14 9.14 0.11
CA SER A 48 -21.61 8.21 -0.89
C SER A 48 -20.77 8.89 -1.99
N SER A 49 -21.11 10.12 -2.38
CA SER A 49 -20.33 10.90 -3.34
C SER A 49 -18.92 11.25 -2.84
N LEU A 50 -18.78 11.61 -1.56
CA LEU A 50 -17.49 11.88 -0.93
C LEU A 50 -16.63 10.62 -0.88
N VAL A 51 -17.23 9.51 -0.44
CA VAL A 51 -16.53 8.22 -0.35
C VAL A 51 -16.11 7.75 -1.73
N ARG A 52 -17.00 7.81 -2.72
CA ARG A 52 -16.70 7.49 -4.10
C ARG A 52 -15.55 8.33 -4.64
N ALA A 53 -15.54 9.65 -4.40
CA ALA A 53 -14.43 10.51 -4.79
C ALA A 53 -13.10 10.11 -4.12
N ALA A 54 -13.12 9.71 -2.85
CA ALA A 54 -11.94 9.19 -2.15
C ALA A 54 -11.42 7.89 -2.79
N TYR A 55 -12.31 6.95 -3.13
CA TYR A 55 -11.93 5.72 -3.85
C TYR A 55 -11.42 6.00 -5.27
N GLU A 56 -12.06 6.90 -6.01
CA GLU A 56 -11.69 7.23 -7.40
C GLU A 56 -10.39 8.02 -7.51
N THR A 57 -10.04 8.80 -6.49
CA THR A 57 -8.79 9.57 -6.48
C THR A 57 -7.69 8.89 -5.70
N GLY A 58 -8.01 7.99 -4.76
CA GLY A 58 -7.05 7.39 -3.83
C GLY A 58 -6.48 8.37 -2.81
N ALA A 59 -7.09 9.55 -2.69
CA ALA A 59 -6.69 10.59 -1.76
C ALA A 59 -7.78 10.84 -0.71
N LEU A 60 -7.38 11.29 0.48
CA LEU A 60 -8.33 11.75 1.48
C LEU A 60 -9.18 12.89 0.91
N LYS A 61 -10.49 12.81 1.12
CA LYS A 61 -11.45 13.88 0.76
C LYS A 61 -12.19 14.35 1.98
N TYR A 62 -12.63 15.61 1.96
CA TYR A 62 -13.49 16.12 3.00
C TYR A 62 -14.52 17.12 2.47
N ILE A 63 -15.60 17.29 3.24
CA ILE A 63 -16.61 18.32 3.07
C ILE A 63 -16.91 18.97 4.42
N SER A 64 -17.35 20.23 4.38
CA SER A 64 -17.93 20.94 5.51
C SER A 64 -19.43 21.09 5.27
N ASP A 65 -20.23 20.90 6.30
CA ASP A 65 -21.64 21.30 6.27
C ASP A 65 -21.82 22.80 6.56
N LYS A 66 -23.08 23.25 6.57
CA LYS A 66 -23.44 24.66 6.84
C LYS A 66 -23.18 25.11 8.27
N GLN A 67 -23.02 24.17 9.20
CA GLN A 67 -22.74 24.43 10.61
C GLN A 67 -21.23 24.41 10.90
N GLY A 68 -20.41 24.03 9.91
CA GLY A 68 -18.96 23.92 10.04
C GLY A 68 -18.49 22.54 10.47
N ASN A 69 -19.39 21.55 10.57
CA ASN A 69 -19.01 20.17 10.84
C ASN A 69 -18.30 19.57 9.64
N LEU A 70 -17.25 18.81 9.88
CA LEU A 70 -16.41 18.24 8.83
C LEU A 70 -16.66 16.74 8.72
N THR A 71 -16.83 16.26 7.49
CA THR A 71 -16.82 14.82 7.19
C THR A 71 -15.63 14.52 6.29
N LEU A 72 -14.76 13.64 6.75
CA LEU A 72 -13.59 13.13 6.05
C LEU A 72 -13.90 11.73 5.51
N ALA A 73 -13.45 11.40 4.30
CA ALA A 73 -13.39 10.05 3.77
C ALA A 73 -11.94 9.72 3.41
N GLU A 74 -11.38 8.73 4.10
CA GLU A 74 -10.00 8.30 3.92
C GLU A 74 -9.95 6.92 3.28
N PRO A 75 -9.39 6.79 2.06
CA PRO A 75 -9.29 5.51 1.36
C PRO A 75 -8.08 4.70 1.84
N TYR A 76 -8.24 3.38 1.93
CA TYR A 76 -7.21 2.40 2.29
C TYR A 76 -7.17 1.33 1.21
N PHE A 77 -6.06 1.30 0.46
CA PHE A 77 -5.89 0.34 -0.62
C PHE A 77 -4.85 -0.73 -0.24
N PRO A 78 -5.03 -1.97 -0.73
CA PRO A 78 -4.03 -3.02 -0.59
C PRO A 78 -2.67 -2.54 -1.07
N GLN A 79 -1.59 -2.93 -0.39
CA GLN A 79 -0.25 -2.70 -0.90
C GLN A 79 -0.03 -3.52 -2.18
N SER A 80 0.73 -2.97 -3.14
CA SER A 80 1.13 -3.74 -4.32
C SER A 80 2.12 -4.84 -3.91
N ARG A 81 1.64 -6.08 -3.83
CA ARG A 81 2.45 -7.24 -3.44
C ARG A 81 3.10 -7.84 -4.67
N LEU A 82 4.41 -8.00 -4.66
CA LEU A 82 5.14 -8.68 -5.72
C LEU A 82 5.59 -10.05 -5.22
N ILE A 83 5.02 -11.12 -5.80
CA ILE A 83 5.40 -12.50 -5.52
C ILE A 83 6.31 -12.97 -6.65
N VAL A 84 7.57 -13.24 -6.33
CA VAL A 84 8.60 -13.70 -7.29
C VAL A 84 8.86 -15.18 -7.06
N PHE A 85 8.40 -16.02 -7.98
CA PHE A 85 8.74 -17.44 -8.02
C PHE A 85 10.04 -17.63 -8.78
N GLY A 86 11.10 -17.96 -8.07
CA GLY A 86 12.47 -18.11 -8.57
C GLY A 86 13.40 -17.06 -7.99
N GLY A 87 14.45 -17.51 -7.30
CA GLY A 87 15.47 -16.68 -6.67
C GLY A 87 16.73 -16.46 -7.50
N GLY A 88 16.67 -16.72 -8.82
CA GLY A 88 17.81 -16.72 -9.75
C GLY A 88 18.53 -15.37 -9.93
N HIS A 89 19.38 -15.26 -10.96
CA HIS A 89 20.18 -14.04 -11.19
C HIS A 89 19.34 -12.82 -11.54
N ILE A 90 18.26 -12.98 -12.32
CA ILE A 90 17.32 -11.91 -12.67
C ILE A 90 16.53 -11.43 -11.43
N ALA A 91 16.21 -12.36 -10.52
CA ALA A 91 15.43 -12.04 -9.32
C ALA A 91 16.14 -11.04 -8.40
N LYS A 92 17.48 -11.08 -8.33
CA LYS A 92 18.26 -10.21 -7.44
C LYS A 92 18.04 -8.70 -7.73
N PRO A 93 18.35 -8.18 -8.93
CA PRO A 93 18.07 -6.79 -9.25
C PRO A 93 16.58 -6.50 -9.29
N LEU A 94 15.73 -7.42 -9.75
CA LEU A 94 14.28 -7.22 -9.78
C LEU A 94 13.72 -6.95 -8.38
N VAL A 95 14.05 -7.78 -7.40
CA VAL A 95 13.58 -7.65 -6.01
C VAL A 95 14.07 -6.34 -5.40
N GLU A 96 15.34 -5.98 -5.61
CA GLU A 96 15.89 -4.71 -5.13
C GLU A 96 15.16 -3.51 -5.72
N PHE A 97 15.03 -3.45 -7.05
CA PHE A 97 14.40 -2.30 -7.72
C PHE A 97 12.90 -2.23 -7.40
N SER A 98 12.19 -3.36 -7.40
CA SER A 98 10.78 -3.41 -7.05
C SER A 98 10.51 -2.97 -5.61
N ALA A 99 11.32 -3.41 -4.64
CA ALA A 99 11.17 -2.98 -3.24
C ALA A 99 11.34 -1.45 -3.11
N ARG A 100 12.38 -0.89 -3.77
CA ARG A 100 12.61 0.56 -3.81
C ARG A 100 11.50 1.34 -4.51
N CYS A 101 10.77 0.71 -5.43
CA CYS A 101 9.59 1.30 -6.10
C CYS A 101 8.27 1.03 -5.35
N GLY A 102 8.34 0.62 -4.09
CA GLY A 102 7.18 0.50 -3.20
C GLY A 102 6.32 -0.75 -3.45
N PHE A 103 6.94 -1.85 -3.88
CA PHE A 103 6.30 -3.18 -3.82
C PHE A 103 6.68 -3.91 -2.52
N ALA A 104 5.70 -4.56 -1.90
CA ALA A 104 5.95 -5.55 -0.85
C ALA A 104 6.41 -6.85 -1.51
N VAL A 105 7.72 -7.11 -1.54
CA VAL A 105 8.28 -8.23 -2.31
C VAL A 105 8.41 -9.49 -1.44
N THR A 106 7.80 -10.58 -1.91
CA THR A 106 8.02 -11.94 -1.41
C THR A 106 8.77 -12.75 -2.46
N VAL A 107 9.89 -13.37 -2.09
CA VAL A 107 10.67 -14.25 -2.97
C VAL A 107 10.51 -15.70 -2.55
N VAL A 108 10.31 -16.59 -3.51
CA VAL A 108 10.18 -18.03 -3.30
C VAL A 108 11.19 -18.77 -4.16
N ASP A 109 11.97 -19.67 -3.58
CA ASP A 109 12.79 -20.65 -4.31
C ASP A 109 12.93 -21.91 -3.45
N ASP A 110 13.11 -23.07 -4.06
CA ASP A 110 13.26 -24.34 -3.35
C ASP A 110 14.72 -24.60 -2.90
N ARG A 111 15.67 -23.75 -3.32
CA ARG A 111 17.10 -23.88 -3.00
C ARG A 111 17.51 -22.86 -1.92
N PRO A 112 18.09 -23.31 -0.79
CA PRO A 112 18.52 -22.42 0.29
C PRO A 112 19.46 -21.29 -0.12
N SER A 113 20.38 -21.54 -1.06
CA SER A 113 21.31 -20.51 -1.58
C SER A 113 20.62 -19.42 -2.40
N PHE A 114 19.41 -19.70 -2.89
CA PHE A 114 18.59 -18.80 -3.71
C PHE A 114 17.36 -18.28 -2.96
N ALA A 115 17.09 -18.71 -1.73
CA ALA A 115 15.98 -18.21 -0.90
C ALA A 115 16.47 -17.91 0.53
N ASN A 116 17.22 -16.82 0.67
CA ASN A 116 17.65 -16.32 1.98
C ASN A 116 17.72 -14.77 2.03
N LYS A 117 17.69 -14.22 3.24
CA LYS A 117 17.73 -12.77 3.50
C LYS A 117 19.06 -12.11 3.12
N GLN A 118 20.18 -12.83 3.14
CA GLN A 118 21.48 -12.27 2.70
C GLN A 118 21.45 -11.95 1.19
N ARG A 119 20.80 -12.80 0.39
CA ARG A 119 20.62 -12.59 -1.04
C ARG A 119 19.57 -11.52 -1.34
N PHE A 120 18.50 -11.45 -0.56
CA PHE A 120 17.40 -10.49 -0.73
C PHE A 120 17.14 -9.68 0.54
N PRO A 121 18.04 -8.73 0.88
CA PRO A 121 17.90 -7.93 2.10
C PRO A 121 16.66 -7.02 2.08
N LEU A 122 16.25 -6.56 0.90
CA LEU A 122 15.10 -5.67 0.71
C LEU A 122 13.76 -6.40 0.48
N ALA A 123 13.76 -7.73 0.33
CA ALA A 123 12.50 -8.47 0.27
C ALA A 123 11.84 -8.43 1.65
N GLU A 124 10.54 -8.16 1.69
CA GLU A 124 9.76 -8.24 2.93
C GLU A 124 9.80 -9.67 3.48
N ARG A 125 9.58 -10.65 2.60
CA ARG A 125 9.60 -12.08 2.93
C ARG A 125 10.44 -12.88 1.94
N VAL A 126 11.14 -13.89 2.44
CA VAL A 126 11.87 -14.87 1.63
C VAL A 126 11.47 -16.25 2.11
N ILE A 127 10.97 -17.08 1.21
CA ILE A 127 10.41 -18.41 1.52
C ILE A 127 11.26 -19.45 0.78
N CYS A 128 11.92 -20.31 1.55
CA CYS A 128 12.65 -21.45 1.02
C CYS A 128 11.75 -22.69 1.06
N GLU A 129 11.02 -22.96 -0.02
CA GLU A 129 10.05 -24.05 -0.11
C GLU A 129 9.81 -24.48 -1.56
N GLY A 130 9.39 -25.74 -1.76
CA GLY A 130 8.97 -26.27 -3.06
C GLY A 130 7.83 -25.48 -3.70
N PHE A 131 7.90 -25.28 -5.01
CA PHE A 131 6.89 -24.53 -5.77
C PHE A 131 5.49 -25.16 -5.69
N ASP A 132 5.38 -26.46 -5.45
CA ASP A 132 4.15 -27.20 -5.20
C ASP A 132 3.52 -26.92 -3.82
N ARG A 133 4.34 -26.55 -2.82
CA ARG A 133 3.89 -26.34 -1.43
C ARG A 133 3.83 -24.89 -1.02
N CYS A 134 4.52 -24.00 -1.72
CA CYS A 134 4.72 -22.62 -1.29
C CYS A 134 3.42 -21.79 -1.23
N PHE A 135 2.41 -22.11 -2.05
CA PHE A 135 1.16 -21.35 -2.14
C PHE A 135 0.38 -21.27 -0.81
N LYS A 136 0.52 -22.26 0.09
CA LYS A 136 -0.13 -22.22 1.42
C LYS A 136 0.45 -21.16 2.36
N PHE A 137 1.61 -20.60 2.03
CA PHE A 137 2.31 -19.60 2.84
C PHE A 137 2.19 -18.17 2.30
N ILE A 138 1.48 -18.01 1.16
CA ILE A 138 1.40 -16.78 0.39
C ILE A 138 -0.07 -16.45 0.14
N ASN A 139 -0.52 -15.30 0.62
CA ASN A 139 -1.84 -14.77 0.32
C ASN A 139 -1.81 -14.09 -1.07
N ILE A 140 -2.07 -14.86 -2.13
CA ILE A 140 -2.20 -14.33 -3.49
C ILE A 140 -3.66 -13.97 -3.73
N ASN A 141 -3.90 -12.73 -4.11
CA ASN A 141 -5.23 -12.18 -4.38
C ASN A 141 -5.16 -11.07 -5.44
N ARG A 142 -6.29 -10.38 -5.67
CA ARG A 142 -6.45 -9.36 -6.72
C ARG A 142 -5.45 -8.19 -6.66
N SER A 143 -4.75 -7.96 -5.55
CA SER A 143 -3.69 -6.93 -5.44
C SER A 143 -2.28 -7.46 -5.72
N SER A 144 -2.16 -8.77 -5.97
CA SER A 144 -0.89 -9.47 -6.14
C SER A 144 -0.39 -9.43 -7.58
N PHE A 145 0.86 -9.04 -7.74
CA PHE A 145 1.66 -9.12 -8.96
C PHE A 145 2.51 -10.38 -8.85
N VAL A 146 2.34 -11.30 -9.80
CA VAL A 146 3.06 -12.56 -9.83
C VAL A 146 4.08 -12.55 -10.96
N VAL A 147 5.34 -12.84 -10.61
CA VAL A 147 6.44 -12.99 -11.55
C VAL A 147 7.01 -14.40 -11.43
N ILE A 148 6.95 -15.15 -12.53
CA ILE A 148 7.42 -16.52 -12.61
C ILE A 148 8.73 -16.54 -13.42
N ILE A 149 9.85 -16.66 -12.69
CA ILE A 149 11.23 -16.65 -13.20
C ILE A 149 12.04 -17.78 -12.54
N THR A 150 11.48 -18.99 -12.51
CA THR A 150 12.06 -20.12 -11.77
C THR A 150 13.34 -20.65 -12.44
N ARG A 151 13.92 -21.70 -11.86
CA ARG A 151 15.13 -22.36 -12.38
C ARG A 151 14.92 -23.21 -13.63
N GLY A 152 13.69 -23.35 -14.12
CA GLY A 152 13.44 -24.12 -15.34
C GLY A 152 11.98 -24.16 -15.77
N HIS A 153 11.78 -24.31 -17.08
CA HIS A 153 10.48 -24.23 -17.75
C HIS A 153 9.38 -25.14 -17.15
N ARG A 154 9.75 -26.32 -16.63
CA ARG A 154 8.79 -27.21 -15.94
C ARG A 154 8.22 -26.54 -14.68
N HIS A 155 9.08 -25.98 -13.85
CA HIS A 155 8.67 -25.29 -12.63
C HIS A 155 7.91 -23.99 -12.94
N ASP A 156 8.27 -23.30 -14.03
CA ASP A 156 7.50 -22.13 -14.49
C ASP A 156 6.05 -22.50 -14.81
N LEU A 157 5.84 -23.62 -15.53
CA LEU A 157 4.51 -24.14 -15.83
C LEU A 157 3.76 -24.60 -14.58
N ASP A 158 4.42 -25.28 -13.64
CA ASP A 158 3.79 -25.71 -12.39
C ASP A 158 3.32 -24.51 -11.56
N CYS A 159 4.13 -23.46 -11.45
CA CYS A 159 3.72 -22.20 -10.82
C CYS A 159 2.54 -21.57 -11.58
N LEU A 160 2.60 -21.51 -12.91
CA LEU A 160 1.56 -20.88 -13.72
C LEU A 160 0.21 -21.58 -13.57
N ARG A 161 0.17 -22.92 -13.55
CA ARG A 161 -1.07 -23.69 -13.33
C ARG A 161 -1.77 -23.32 -12.03
N ASN A 162 -1.00 -23.19 -10.95
CA ASN A 162 -1.53 -22.79 -9.64
C ASN A 162 -2.05 -21.35 -9.67
N VAL A 163 -1.32 -20.43 -10.32
CA VAL A 163 -1.70 -19.01 -10.41
C VAL A 163 -2.91 -18.78 -11.30
N LEU A 164 -3.11 -19.56 -12.37
CA LEU A 164 -4.25 -19.45 -13.28
C LEU A 164 -5.62 -19.73 -12.62
N GLY A 165 -5.62 -20.34 -11.43
CA GLY A 165 -6.81 -20.55 -10.62
C GLY A 165 -7.14 -19.36 -9.69
N LEU A 166 -6.27 -18.36 -9.60
CA LEU A 166 -6.33 -17.27 -8.63
C LEU A 166 -6.61 -15.93 -9.32
N GLU A 167 -7.26 -15.02 -8.59
CA GLU A 167 -7.36 -13.63 -9.01
C GLU A 167 -6.04 -12.92 -8.72
N THR A 168 -5.45 -12.26 -9.72
CA THR A 168 -4.21 -11.50 -9.58
C THR A 168 -4.33 -10.15 -10.30
N ALA A 169 -3.60 -9.15 -9.81
CA ALA A 169 -3.44 -7.85 -10.48
C ALA A 169 -2.64 -7.99 -11.79
N TYR A 170 -1.68 -8.90 -11.79
CA TYR A 170 -0.78 -9.16 -12.90
C TYR A 170 -0.17 -10.54 -12.74
N THR A 171 -0.05 -11.29 -13.84
CA THR A 171 0.75 -12.52 -13.89
C THR A 171 1.67 -12.46 -15.10
N GLY A 172 2.97 -12.56 -14.85
CA GLY A 172 3.99 -12.60 -15.89
C GLY A 172 4.90 -13.81 -15.74
N MET A 173 5.33 -14.38 -16.86
CA MET A 173 6.20 -15.54 -16.90
C MET A 173 7.34 -15.32 -17.89
N ILE A 174 8.56 -15.64 -17.45
CA ILE A 174 9.73 -15.59 -18.32
C ILE A 174 9.72 -16.73 -19.34
N GLY A 175 10.28 -16.47 -20.51
CA GLY A 175 10.44 -17.50 -21.54
C GLY A 175 10.77 -16.90 -22.89
N SER A 176 11.37 -17.71 -23.78
CA SER A 176 11.47 -17.32 -25.18
C SER A 176 10.10 -17.45 -25.85
N LYS A 177 9.85 -16.68 -26.93
CA LYS A 177 8.58 -16.74 -27.69
C LYS A 177 8.18 -18.18 -28.06
N LYS A 178 9.15 -19.02 -28.48
CA LYS A 178 8.93 -20.45 -28.76
C LYS A 178 8.46 -21.23 -27.54
N ARG A 179 9.11 -21.05 -26.39
CA ARG A 179 8.76 -21.76 -25.14
C ARG A 179 7.40 -21.34 -24.61
N VAL A 180 7.11 -20.04 -24.64
CA VAL A 180 5.82 -19.50 -24.24
C VAL A 180 4.68 -20.06 -25.11
N ARG A 181 4.89 -20.14 -26.42
CA ARG A 181 3.91 -20.73 -27.33
C ARG A 181 3.61 -22.19 -26.99
N ALA A 182 4.64 -23.01 -26.78
CA ALA A 182 4.48 -24.41 -26.41
C ALA A 182 3.76 -24.57 -25.05
N ALA A 183 4.15 -23.76 -24.06
CA ALA A 183 3.48 -23.71 -22.76
C ALA A 183 1.98 -23.37 -22.89
N ARG A 184 1.66 -22.40 -23.75
CA ARG A 184 0.28 -21.99 -24.00
C ARG A 184 -0.54 -23.07 -24.70
N GLU A 185 0.02 -23.73 -25.71
CA GLU A 185 -0.64 -24.85 -26.41
C GLU A 185 -0.96 -25.98 -25.43
N GLN A 186 0.00 -26.36 -24.58
CA GLN A 186 -0.20 -27.35 -23.54
C GLN A 186 -1.32 -26.96 -22.55
N LEU A 187 -1.35 -25.72 -22.07
CA LEU A 187 -2.39 -25.27 -21.13
C LEU A 187 -3.79 -25.20 -21.77
N LEU A 188 -3.88 -24.93 -23.07
CA LEU A 188 -5.15 -25.02 -23.79
C LEU A 188 -5.66 -26.47 -23.87
N GLU A 189 -4.76 -27.43 -24.12
CA GLU A 189 -5.09 -28.87 -24.12
C GLU A 189 -5.51 -29.35 -22.72
N GLU A 190 -4.94 -28.78 -21.66
CA GLU A 190 -5.33 -29.03 -20.26
C GLU A 190 -6.69 -28.39 -19.89
N GLY A 191 -7.31 -27.62 -20.80
CA GLY A 191 -8.66 -27.06 -20.64
C GLY A 191 -8.73 -25.65 -20.06
N TYR A 192 -7.59 -24.95 -19.92
CA TYR A 192 -7.60 -23.54 -19.50
C TYR A 192 -8.18 -22.65 -20.61
N SER A 193 -8.99 -21.67 -20.23
CA SER A 193 -9.64 -20.77 -21.21
C SER A 193 -8.62 -19.86 -21.91
N LYS A 194 -8.91 -19.53 -23.17
CA LYS A 194 -8.04 -18.66 -23.97
C LYS A 194 -7.88 -17.28 -23.33
N GLU A 195 -8.95 -16.75 -22.74
CA GLU A 195 -9.02 -15.46 -22.07
C GLU A 195 -8.07 -15.41 -20.87
N ARG A 196 -8.06 -16.45 -20.03
CA ARG A 196 -7.13 -16.53 -18.89
C ARG A 196 -5.68 -16.57 -19.36
N LEU A 197 -5.39 -17.33 -20.42
CA LEU A 197 -4.04 -17.41 -20.98
C LEU A 197 -3.61 -16.11 -21.68
N ASP A 198 -4.54 -15.36 -22.28
CA ASP A 198 -4.29 -14.04 -22.87
C ASP A 198 -3.99 -12.95 -21.83
N ALA A 199 -4.48 -13.12 -20.60
CA ALA A 199 -4.15 -12.22 -19.49
C ALA A 199 -2.71 -12.40 -18.98
N VAL A 200 -2.05 -13.53 -19.27
CA VAL A 200 -0.68 -13.81 -18.81
C VAL A 200 0.35 -13.11 -19.71
N ARG A 201 1.27 -12.38 -19.08
CA ARG A 201 2.37 -11.67 -19.76
C ARG A 201 3.56 -12.60 -19.95
N ALA A 202 3.61 -13.23 -21.10
CA ALA A 202 4.68 -14.14 -21.48
C ALA A 202 5.04 -13.92 -22.96
N PRO A 203 6.31 -13.64 -23.32
CA PRO A 203 7.41 -13.29 -22.42
C PRO A 203 7.08 -12.05 -21.57
N ILE A 204 7.53 -12.09 -20.31
CA ILE A 204 7.37 -10.99 -19.36
C ILE A 204 8.30 -9.81 -19.70
N GLY A 205 7.86 -8.59 -19.38
CA GLY A 205 8.64 -7.36 -19.51
C GLY A 205 8.40 -6.61 -20.81
N LEU A 206 8.73 -5.31 -20.81
CA LEU A 206 8.67 -4.48 -22.01
C LEU A 206 9.81 -4.83 -22.98
N ASP A 207 9.53 -4.81 -24.28
CA ASP A 207 10.52 -5.07 -25.32
C ASP A 207 11.46 -3.85 -25.51
N ILE A 208 12.47 -3.79 -24.64
CA ILE A 208 13.50 -2.73 -24.62
C ILE A 208 14.86 -3.21 -25.14
N GLY A 209 14.95 -4.45 -25.66
CA GLY A 209 16.22 -5.05 -26.07
C GLY A 209 17.15 -5.44 -24.92
N ALA A 210 16.60 -5.73 -23.73
CA ALA A 210 17.35 -6.08 -22.53
C ALA A 210 18.19 -7.37 -22.70
N GLN A 211 19.44 -7.34 -22.21
CA GLN A 211 20.40 -8.43 -22.30
C GLN A 211 20.96 -8.87 -20.94
N THR A 212 21.22 -7.91 -20.04
CA THR A 212 21.75 -8.20 -18.70
C THR A 212 20.63 -8.51 -17.70
N PRO A 213 20.90 -9.23 -16.58
CA PRO A 213 19.91 -9.44 -15.53
C PRO A 213 19.29 -8.15 -14.99
N GLU A 214 20.08 -7.08 -14.89
CA GLU A 214 19.66 -5.75 -14.45
C GLU A 214 18.73 -5.10 -15.47
N GLU A 215 19.07 -5.12 -16.76
CA GLU A 215 18.19 -4.61 -17.82
C GLU A 215 16.88 -5.40 -17.91
N ILE A 216 16.93 -6.73 -17.76
CA ILE A 216 15.73 -7.57 -17.75
C ILE A 216 14.87 -7.22 -16.54
N ALA A 217 15.47 -7.01 -15.37
CA ALA A 217 14.76 -6.55 -14.19
C ALA A 217 14.09 -5.18 -14.41
N VAL A 218 14.77 -4.23 -15.05
CA VAL A 218 14.19 -2.91 -15.42
C VAL A 218 13.04 -3.08 -16.42
N SER A 219 13.17 -3.96 -17.41
CA SER A 219 12.13 -4.29 -18.38
C SER A 219 10.86 -4.84 -17.69
N ILE A 220 11.04 -5.79 -16.77
CA ILE A 220 9.95 -6.39 -15.98
C ILE A 220 9.33 -5.33 -15.07
N LEU A 221 10.15 -4.60 -14.29
CA LEU A 221 9.68 -3.58 -13.36
C LEU A 221 8.91 -2.47 -14.08
N SER A 222 9.36 -2.05 -15.27
CA SER A 222 8.65 -1.06 -16.07
C SER A 222 7.25 -1.55 -16.45
N GLU A 223 7.10 -2.82 -16.82
CA GLU A 223 5.79 -3.42 -17.08
C GLU A 223 4.95 -3.52 -15.78
N LEU A 224 5.54 -3.93 -14.65
CA LEU A 224 4.86 -3.99 -13.36
C LEU A 224 4.33 -2.61 -12.92
N ILE A 225 5.15 -1.56 -13.04
CA ILE A 225 4.77 -0.18 -12.73
C ILE A 225 3.64 0.26 -13.66
N TYR A 226 3.73 -0.03 -14.96
CA TYR A 226 2.69 0.27 -15.92
C TYR A 226 1.35 -0.36 -15.53
N TYR A 227 1.32 -1.64 -15.15
CA TYR A 227 0.12 -2.30 -14.67
C TYR A 227 -0.36 -1.75 -13.34
N LYS A 228 0.54 -1.49 -12.39
CA LYS A 228 0.23 -0.80 -11.11
C LYS A 228 -0.49 0.52 -11.35
N ARG A 229 -0.03 1.34 -12.30
CA ARG A 229 -0.66 2.62 -12.68
C ARG A 229 -1.90 2.47 -13.57
N LYS A 230 -2.15 1.31 -14.18
CA LYS A 230 -3.38 1.04 -14.94
C LYS A 230 -4.51 0.51 -14.06
N LEU A 231 -4.18 -0.34 -13.09
CA LEU A 231 -5.13 -0.88 -12.11
C LEU A 231 -5.72 0.21 -11.22
N THR A 232 -4.97 1.31 -11.07
CA THR A 232 -5.41 2.52 -10.39
C THR A 232 -5.18 3.71 -11.32
N LYS A 233 -6.24 4.29 -11.88
CA LYS A 233 -6.17 5.68 -12.40
C LYS A 233 -5.95 6.73 -11.29
N THR A 234 -5.70 6.26 -10.07
CA THR A 234 -5.80 6.96 -8.80
C THR A 234 -4.40 7.11 -8.19
N GLU A 235 -4.24 8.06 -7.28
CA GLU A 235 -3.11 8.10 -6.35
C GLU A 235 -3.16 6.86 -5.45
N TRP A 236 -2.01 6.48 -4.89
CA TRP A 236 -1.99 5.41 -3.88
C TRP A 236 -2.09 6.09 -2.52
N PRO A 237 -3.07 5.72 -1.66
CA PRO A 237 -3.21 6.34 -0.37
C PRO A 237 -1.93 6.21 0.43
N GLU A 238 -1.67 7.24 1.21
CA GLU A 238 -0.54 7.25 2.10
C GLU A 238 -0.77 6.24 3.23
N LEU A 239 0.04 5.18 3.25
CA LEU A 239 -0.17 4.02 4.10
C LEU A 239 1.10 3.72 4.88
N ASP A 240 1.10 4.06 6.17
CA ASP A 240 2.12 3.61 7.11
C ASP A 240 1.59 2.38 7.86
N THR A 241 2.06 1.20 7.46
CA THR A 241 1.61 -0.07 8.03
C THR A 241 1.99 -0.22 9.51
N ALA A 242 3.08 0.41 9.96
CA ALA A 242 3.48 0.39 11.36
C ALA A 242 2.48 1.22 12.20
N VAL A 243 2.11 2.41 11.72
CA VAL A 243 1.07 3.23 12.35
C VAL A 243 -0.26 2.49 12.40
N LEU A 244 -0.72 1.91 11.29
CA LEU A 244 -2.00 1.19 11.27
C LEU A 244 -1.99 -0.03 12.20
N THR A 245 -0.88 -0.77 12.26
CA THR A 245 -0.73 -1.90 13.17
C THR A 245 -0.86 -1.43 14.62
N ALA A 246 -0.19 -0.34 15.00
CA ALA A 246 -0.29 0.24 16.33
C ALA A 246 -1.70 0.74 16.69
N LEU A 247 -2.48 1.20 15.70
CA LEU A 247 -3.90 1.54 15.92
C LEU A 247 -4.75 0.30 16.25
N THR A 248 -4.36 -0.90 15.84
CA THR A 248 -5.10 -2.12 16.18
C THR A 248 -4.84 -2.65 17.59
N GLU A 249 -3.76 -2.19 18.22
CA GLU A 249 -3.37 -2.57 19.57
C GLU A 249 -4.29 -1.89 20.58
N GLU A 250 -4.82 -2.66 21.53
CA GLU A 250 -5.48 -2.09 22.70
C GLU A 250 -4.40 -1.79 23.74
N GLY A 251 -4.32 -0.53 24.17
CA GLY A 251 -3.38 -0.08 25.18
C GLY A 251 -4.09 0.82 26.18
N GLU A 252 -3.62 0.83 27.42
CA GLU A 252 -4.14 1.72 28.46
C GLU A 252 -3.55 3.13 28.35
N ASP A 253 -2.40 3.26 27.67
CA ASP A 253 -1.74 4.54 27.49
C ASP A 253 -2.58 5.45 26.59
N PRO A 254 -3.03 6.61 27.09
CA PRO A 254 -3.80 7.54 26.28
C PRO A 254 -2.90 8.06 25.16
N ARG A 255 -3.46 8.25 23.96
CA ARG A 255 -2.70 8.70 22.79
C ARG A 255 -3.57 9.56 21.89
N ALA A 256 -2.93 10.33 21.02
CA ALA A 256 -3.60 11.06 19.96
C ALA A 256 -3.22 10.50 18.60
N LEU A 257 -4.21 10.44 17.71
CA LEU A 257 -4.00 10.20 16.29
C LEU A 257 -3.96 11.54 15.58
N VAL A 258 -2.88 11.75 14.84
CA VAL A 258 -2.65 12.92 14.01
C VAL A 258 -2.81 12.49 12.55
N THR A 259 -3.62 13.20 11.78
CA THR A 259 -3.84 12.93 10.35
C THR A 259 -3.77 14.24 9.56
N ILE A 260 -2.96 14.29 8.49
CA ILE A 260 -3.00 15.41 7.55
C ILE A 260 -4.29 15.31 6.72
N ILE A 261 -5.15 16.32 6.77
CA ILE A 261 -6.46 16.33 6.09
C ILE A 261 -6.51 17.25 4.87
N GLU A 262 -5.57 18.19 4.75
CA GLU A 262 -5.42 19.04 3.57
C GLU A 262 -3.95 19.45 3.44
N THR A 263 -3.46 19.53 2.20
CA THR A 263 -2.14 20.09 1.87
C THR A 263 -2.27 21.12 0.75
N LYS A 264 -1.43 22.15 0.79
CA LYS A 264 -1.33 23.20 -0.24
C LYS A 264 0.13 23.57 -0.46
N GLY A 265 0.57 23.62 -1.71
CA GLY A 265 1.97 23.88 -2.04
C GLY A 265 2.86 22.67 -1.79
N SER A 266 4.17 22.89 -1.63
CA SER A 266 5.15 21.82 -1.43
C SER A 266 5.19 21.43 0.05
N VAL A 267 4.67 20.25 0.36
CA VAL A 267 4.68 19.65 1.70
C VAL A 267 5.44 18.31 1.67
N PRO A 268 6.03 17.86 2.79
CA PRO A 268 6.86 16.64 2.80
C PRO A 268 6.03 15.34 2.75
N ARG A 269 4.77 15.38 3.19
CA ARG A 269 3.82 14.25 3.24
C ARG A 269 2.45 14.73 2.73
N ASP A 270 1.68 13.84 2.13
CA ASP A 270 0.40 14.17 1.51
C ASP A 270 -0.77 14.02 2.50
N ALA A 271 -1.97 14.39 2.06
CA ALA A 271 -3.18 14.18 2.85
C ALA A 271 -3.45 12.68 3.04
N GLY A 272 -3.68 12.28 4.29
CA GLY A 272 -3.78 10.88 4.71
C GLY A 272 -2.58 10.41 5.53
N ALA A 273 -1.44 11.10 5.50
CA ALA A 273 -0.31 10.78 6.37
C ALA A 273 -0.72 10.81 7.85
N LYS A 274 -0.25 9.83 8.61
CA LYS A 274 -0.60 9.64 10.03
C LYS A 274 0.61 9.63 10.94
N MET A 275 0.39 10.11 12.16
CA MET A 275 1.32 10.00 13.27
C MET A 275 0.53 9.69 14.55
N ILE A 276 1.06 8.81 15.39
CA ILE A 276 0.54 8.58 16.73
C ILE A 276 1.46 9.29 17.72
N VAL A 277 0.86 10.01 18.66
CA VAL A 277 1.58 10.69 19.75
C VAL A 277 1.10 10.10 21.07
N TRP A 278 2.05 9.65 21.89
CA TRP A 278 1.82 9.25 23.27
C TRP A 278 2.38 10.31 24.24
N PRO A 279 1.98 10.29 25.51
CA PRO A 279 2.62 11.04 26.58
C PRO A 279 4.14 10.86 26.57
N TYR A 280 4.84 11.87 27.10
CA TYR A 280 6.30 11.86 27.30
C TYR A 280 7.14 11.79 26.01
N GLY A 281 6.61 12.24 24.86
CA GLY A 281 7.40 12.43 23.64
C GLY A 281 7.57 11.20 22.75
N ARG A 282 6.94 10.07 23.09
CA ARG A 282 6.94 8.91 22.20
C ARG A 282 6.02 9.16 21.00
N THR A 283 6.54 8.94 19.79
CA THR A 283 5.78 9.05 18.53
C THR A 283 5.98 7.83 17.64
N LEU A 284 5.06 7.61 16.70
CA LEU A 284 5.16 6.64 15.62
C LEU A 284 4.56 7.22 14.35
N GLY A 285 5.25 7.10 13.21
CA GLY A 285 4.91 7.83 12.00
C GLY A 285 5.41 9.28 12.04
N SER A 286 5.11 10.06 11.01
CA SER A 286 5.49 11.47 10.91
C SER A 286 4.60 12.17 9.89
N ILE A 287 4.37 13.46 10.10
CA ILE A 287 3.67 14.35 9.17
C ILE A 287 4.63 15.19 8.31
N GLY A 288 5.95 15.03 8.47
CA GLY A 288 6.92 15.79 7.70
C GLY A 288 8.23 16.16 8.39
N GLY A 289 8.30 16.03 9.72
CA GLY A 289 9.46 16.46 10.51
C GLY A 289 9.62 17.98 10.62
N GLY A 290 10.53 18.42 11.50
CA GLY A 290 10.91 19.83 11.69
C GLY A 290 10.13 20.57 12.79
N CYS A 291 10.33 21.90 12.87
CA CYS A 291 9.71 22.76 13.89
C CYS A 291 8.18 22.72 13.86
N SER A 292 7.59 22.56 12.67
CA SER A 292 6.15 22.42 12.46
C SER A 292 5.56 21.15 13.11
N GLU A 293 6.33 20.07 13.23
CA GLU A 293 5.88 18.83 13.88
C GLU A 293 5.81 19.00 15.41
N SER A 294 6.66 19.86 15.98
CA SER A 294 6.68 20.13 17.43
C SER A 294 5.40 20.81 17.91
N ASP A 295 4.89 21.78 17.15
CA ASP A 295 3.62 22.46 17.48
C ASP A 295 2.42 21.50 17.43
N VAL A 296 2.43 20.56 16.48
CA VAL A 296 1.41 19.51 16.36
C VAL A 296 1.50 18.54 17.53
N ILE A 297 2.70 18.13 17.94
CA ILE A 297 2.91 17.27 19.11
C ILE A 297 2.42 17.97 20.39
N GLN A 298 2.68 19.27 20.54
CA GLN A 298 2.20 20.02 21.70
C GLN A 298 0.66 20.09 21.74
N ALA A 299 0.03 20.35 20.59
CA ALA A 299 -1.42 20.33 20.48
C ALA A 299 -2.01 18.91 20.72
N ALA A 300 -1.27 17.86 20.38
CA ALA A 300 -1.64 16.48 20.69
C ALA A 300 -1.65 16.20 22.20
N TYR A 301 -0.72 16.76 22.97
CA TYR A 301 -0.78 16.64 24.44
C TYR A 301 -2.02 17.30 25.04
N ASP A 302 -2.43 18.46 24.50
CA ASP A 302 -3.67 19.12 24.93
C ASP A 302 -4.89 18.24 24.62
N VAL A 303 -4.96 17.65 23.42
CA VAL A 303 -6.07 16.74 23.05
C VAL A 303 -6.08 15.46 23.89
N ILE A 304 -4.91 14.90 24.22
CA ILE A 304 -4.80 13.75 25.13
C ILE A 304 -5.39 14.09 26.50
N ARG A 305 -5.09 15.28 27.03
CA ARG A 305 -5.56 15.76 28.34
C ARG A 305 -7.05 16.10 28.31
N ASP A 306 -7.48 16.88 27.33
CA ASP A 306 -8.79 17.55 27.33
C ASP A 306 -9.88 16.69 26.64
N GLY A 307 -9.49 15.75 25.79
CA GLY A 307 -10.42 14.94 25.00
C GLY A 307 -10.86 15.57 23.69
N GLY A 308 -11.62 14.79 22.91
CA GLY A 308 -12.19 15.23 21.63
C GLY A 308 -11.16 15.32 20.51
N TYR A 309 -11.24 16.39 19.71
CA TYR A 309 -10.35 16.64 18.59
C TYR A 309 -10.03 18.13 18.42
N LYS A 310 -8.95 18.42 17.69
CA LYS A 310 -8.52 19.77 17.29
C LYS A 310 -8.05 19.75 15.84
N ILE A 311 -8.31 20.83 15.10
CA ILE A 311 -7.72 21.04 13.78
C ILE A 311 -6.69 22.16 13.89
N VAL A 312 -5.50 21.89 13.40
CA VAL A 312 -4.37 22.83 13.43
C VAL A 312 -3.95 23.14 11.99
N GLU A 313 -3.80 24.42 11.68
CA GLU A 313 -3.14 24.87 10.46
C GLU A 313 -1.65 25.01 10.71
N VAL A 314 -0.86 24.36 9.87
CA VAL A 314 0.60 24.37 9.93
C VAL A 314 1.11 25.10 8.70
N ASP A 315 1.81 26.21 8.93
CA ASP A 315 2.42 27.03 7.87
C ASP A 315 3.94 26.86 7.87
N MET A 316 4.48 26.33 6.77
CA MET A 316 5.92 26.11 6.59
C MET A 316 6.55 27.19 5.68
N THR A 317 5.82 28.25 5.34
CA THR A 317 6.29 29.35 4.49
C THR A 317 7.09 30.43 5.24
N GLY A 318 7.32 30.25 6.55
CA GLY A 318 7.94 31.25 7.43
C GLY A 318 9.41 31.56 7.14
N ARG A 319 9.86 32.77 7.51
CA ARG A 319 11.21 33.32 7.26
C ARG A 319 12.37 32.48 7.83
N THR A 320 12.13 31.65 8.84
CA THR A 320 13.12 30.73 9.42
C THR A 320 13.50 29.58 8.49
N ALA A 321 12.72 29.35 7.44
CA ALA A 321 12.95 28.27 6.51
C ALA A 321 14.13 28.57 5.55
N GLU A 322 14.35 29.85 5.18
CA GLU A 322 15.48 30.24 4.32
C GLU A 322 16.85 30.00 4.98
N ASP A 323 16.92 30.10 6.32
CA ASP A 323 18.18 29.98 7.08
C ASP A 323 18.63 28.53 7.33
N GLU A 324 17.71 27.54 7.26
CA GLU A 324 18.00 26.12 7.55
C GLU A 324 18.08 25.21 6.31
N GLY A 325 17.88 25.75 5.10
CA GLY A 325 18.19 25.08 3.83
C GLY A 325 17.31 23.86 3.46
N MET A 326 16.23 23.60 4.20
CA MET A 326 15.28 22.51 3.95
C MET A 326 13.84 23.05 4.02
N VAL A 327 13.31 23.58 2.91
CA VAL A 327 11.99 24.23 2.94
C VAL A 327 10.99 23.54 2.04
N CYS A 328 10.10 22.79 2.66
CA CYS A 328 8.78 22.54 2.08
C CYS A 328 7.97 23.83 2.24
N GLY A 329 7.81 24.63 1.18
CA GLY A 329 7.12 25.94 1.21
C GLY A 329 5.59 25.86 1.19
N GLY A 330 5.01 24.86 1.84
CA GLY A 330 3.59 24.55 1.81
C GLY A 330 2.87 24.83 3.13
N ARG A 331 1.55 24.65 3.09
CA ARG A 331 0.67 24.68 4.25
C ARG A 331 -0.09 23.36 4.35
N MET A 332 -0.39 22.93 5.57
CA MET A 332 -1.23 21.76 5.78
C MET A 332 -2.24 21.98 6.90
N LYS A 333 -3.38 21.30 6.80
CA LYS A 333 -4.35 21.16 7.89
C LYS A 333 -4.20 19.79 8.50
N VAL A 334 -4.13 19.75 9.82
CA VAL A 334 -3.90 18.52 10.57
C VAL A 334 -5.05 18.33 11.56
N LEU A 335 -5.72 17.18 11.47
CA LEU A 335 -6.65 16.71 12.48
C LEU A 335 -5.87 15.99 13.58
N ILE A 336 -6.09 16.39 14.83
CA ILE A 336 -5.57 15.74 16.02
C ILE A 336 -6.78 15.24 16.81
N GLU A 337 -6.89 13.94 17.01
CA GLU A 337 -8.00 13.34 17.73
C GLU A 337 -7.49 12.47 18.87
N LYS A 338 -8.21 12.45 19.99
CA LYS A 338 -7.93 11.49 21.06
C LYS A 338 -8.25 10.08 20.57
N TYR A 339 -7.35 9.14 20.84
CA TYR A 339 -7.46 7.76 20.42
C TYR A 339 -7.30 6.82 21.61
N GLU A 340 -8.36 6.07 21.93
CA GLU A 340 -8.43 5.11 23.03
C GLU A 340 -8.81 3.71 22.55
#